data_AF-X0TTV0-F1
#
_entry.id   AF-X0TTV0-F1
#
_cell.length_a   1.000
_cell.length_b   1.000
_cell.length_c   1.000
_cell.angle_alpha   90.00
_cell.angle_beta   90.00
_cell.angle_gamma   90.00
#
_symmetry.space_group_name_H-M   'P 1'
#
loop_
_entity.id
_entity.type
_entity.pdbx_description
1 polymer ?
#
loop_
_entity_poly.entity_id
_entity_poly.type
_entity_poly.pdbx_seq_one_letter_code
_entity_poly.pdbx_strand_id
1 'polypeptide(L)'
;GNPVTSTEDQAEIPLTFEVLLSIVKAGLYTDVGGDGLNPGDTLDYTFDVTNDGDVTVTGVIINEDQFDLPGPIVITPPGDIDLSPGEMQQWTGTYTLTQADIDATFASDGDVDNSASATGTDPAGNPVTSTEDQAEIPLTFEVLLSIVKAGLYTDVGGDGLNPGDTLDYTFDVTNDGDVTVTGVIINEDQFDLPGPIVITPPGDIDLSPGEMQQWTGTYTLTQADIDATFASDGDVDNSASATGTDPAGNPVTSTEDQAEIPLTFEVLLSIVKAGLYTDVGGDGLNPGDTLDYTFDVTNDGDVTVTGVIINEDQF
;
A
#
# COMPACT_ATOMS: atom_id res chain seq x y z
N GLY A 1 31.93 104.49 0.06
CA GLY A 1 31.23 103.30 0.56
C GLY A 1 32.12 102.11 0.31
N ASN A 2 32.33 101.26 1.30
CA ASN A 2 33.08 100.02 1.12
C ASN A 2 32.32 99.07 0.18
N PRO A 3 33.02 98.28 -0.65
CA PRO A 3 32.39 97.24 -1.44
C PRO A 3 31.86 96.16 -0.48
N VAL A 4 30.61 95.75 -0.69
CA VAL A 4 30.01 94.61 0.01
C VAL A 4 30.32 93.38 -0.84
N THR A 5 31.08 92.43 -0.29
CA THR A 5 31.27 91.11 -0.91
C THR A 5 30.09 90.22 -0.52
N SER A 6 29.44 89.62 -1.51
CA SER A 6 28.52 88.51 -1.30
C SER A 6 29.34 87.28 -0.91
N THR A 7 28.96 86.58 0.15
CA THR A 7 29.38 85.19 0.34
C THR A 7 28.67 84.33 -0.68
N GLU A 8 29.36 83.34 -1.25
CA GLU A 8 28.69 82.35 -2.10
C GLU A 8 27.69 81.56 -1.25
N ASP A 9 26.48 81.42 -1.79
CA ASP A 9 25.42 80.57 -1.27
C ASP A 9 25.49 79.25 -2.04
N GLN A 10 25.94 78.18 -1.38
CA GLN A 10 25.92 76.85 -1.98
C GLN A 10 24.62 76.15 -1.59
N ALA A 11 23.79 75.86 -2.60
CA ALA A 11 22.66 74.97 -2.44
C ALA A 11 23.15 73.51 -2.51
N GLU A 12 23.09 72.80 -1.40
CA GLU A 12 23.21 71.34 -1.37
C GLU A 12 21.82 70.75 -1.66
N ILE A 13 21.68 70.07 -2.79
CA ILE A 13 20.50 69.22 -3.06
C ILE A 13 20.88 67.82 -2.56
N PRO A 14 20.29 67.31 -1.48
CA PRO A 14 20.56 65.95 -1.04
C PRO A 14 20.06 64.98 -2.11
N LEU A 15 20.97 64.16 -2.65
CA LEU A 15 20.62 63.00 -3.46
C LEU A 15 20.23 61.87 -2.52
N THR A 16 19.04 61.32 -2.70
CA THR A 16 18.60 60.08 -2.05
C THR A 16 18.76 58.95 -3.05
N PHE A 17 19.46 57.89 -2.66
CA PHE A 17 19.58 56.66 -3.46
C PHE A 17 18.62 55.63 -2.91
N GLU A 18 17.93 54.91 -3.78
CA GLU A 18 17.13 53.75 -3.40
C GLU A 18 18.03 52.51 -3.27
N VAL A 19 17.79 51.70 -2.25
CA VAL A 19 18.50 50.43 -2.03
C VAL A 19 17.43 49.37 -1.88
N LEU A 20 17.30 48.49 -2.88
CA LEU A 20 16.21 47.53 -2.97
C LEU A 20 16.67 46.26 -3.68
N LEU A 21 16.36 45.11 -3.09
CA LEU A 21 16.44 43.80 -3.72
C LEU A 21 15.02 43.25 -3.87
N SER A 22 14.74 42.58 -4.97
CA SER A 22 13.58 41.71 -5.14
C SER A 22 14.04 40.29 -5.47
N ILE A 23 13.21 39.31 -5.12
CA ILE A 23 13.40 37.91 -5.46
C ILE A 23 12.10 37.41 -6.08
N VAL A 24 12.22 36.64 -7.16
CA VAL A 24 11.12 35.85 -7.72
C VAL A 24 11.51 34.39 -7.61
N LYS A 25 10.69 33.61 -6.90
CA LYS A 25 10.88 32.21 -6.64
C LYS A 25 9.87 31.39 -7.42
N ALA A 26 10.32 30.32 -8.05
CA ALA A 26 9.45 29.30 -8.62
C ALA A 26 9.94 27.91 -8.22
N GLY A 27 9.00 26.98 -8.08
CA GLY A 27 9.26 25.58 -7.77
C GLY A 27 8.50 24.68 -8.73
N LEU A 28 9.05 23.50 -9.02
CA LEU A 28 8.36 22.44 -9.74
C LEU A 28 8.82 21.08 -9.25
N TYR A 29 7.91 20.11 -9.32
CA TYR A 29 8.20 18.70 -9.12
C TYR A 29 8.74 18.08 -10.41
N THR A 30 9.76 17.23 -10.28
CA THR A 30 10.39 16.46 -11.35
C THR A 30 10.35 14.97 -10.99
N ASP A 31 9.59 14.20 -11.76
CA ASP A 31 9.61 12.72 -11.77
C ASP A 31 10.91 12.23 -12.44
N VAL A 32 11.80 11.69 -11.63
CA VAL A 32 13.13 11.20 -12.01
C VAL A 32 13.04 9.73 -12.38
N GLY A 33 12.48 9.45 -13.55
CA GLY A 33 12.35 8.06 -14.03
C GLY A 33 11.18 7.89 -14.98
N GLY A 34 10.18 8.74 -14.85
CA GLY A 34 8.90 8.64 -15.54
C GLY A 34 8.04 7.51 -14.97
N ASP A 35 8.23 7.15 -13.71
CA ASP A 35 7.59 6.03 -13.02
C ASP A 35 6.66 6.45 -11.88
N GLY A 36 6.25 7.73 -11.85
CA GLY A 36 5.34 8.25 -10.84
C GLY A 36 6.07 8.85 -9.64
N LEU A 37 5.34 9.18 -8.58
CA LEU A 37 5.91 9.79 -7.37
C LEU A 37 6.62 8.75 -6.52
N ASN A 38 7.93 8.86 -6.37
CA ASN A 38 8.73 7.92 -5.59
C ASN A 38 10.00 8.53 -4.95
N PRO A 39 10.64 7.81 -4.01
CA PRO A 39 11.88 8.27 -3.41
C PRO A 39 13.02 8.39 -4.44
N GLY A 40 13.60 9.58 -4.55
CA GLY A 40 14.61 9.92 -5.56
C GLY A 40 14.17 11.01 -6.52
N ASP A 41 12.87 11.28 -6.61
CA ASP A 41 12.31 12.43 -7.32
C ASP A 41 12.77 13.74 -6.71
N THR A 42 12.67 14.83 -7.49
CA THR A 42 13.20 16.13 -7.09
C THR A 42 12.18 17.25 -7.09
N LEU A 43 12.34 18.16 -6.14
CA LEU A 43 11.76 19.49 -6.16
C LEU A 43 12.83 20.46 -6.64
N ASP A 44 12.62 21.06 -7.81
CA ASP A 44 13.55 21.98 -8.45
C ASP A 44 13.05 23.41 -8.32
N TYR A 45 13.90 24.27 -7.78
CA TYR A 45 13.61 25.68 -7.53
C TYR A 45 14.49 26.60 -8.36
N THR A 46 13.92 27.74 -8.75
CA THR A 46 14.64 28.87 -9.34
C THR A 46 14.43 30.11 -8.47
N PHE A 47 15.47 30.93 -8.37
CA PHE A 47 15.48 32.17 -7.60
C PHE A 47 16.09 33.28 -8.45
N ASP A 48 15.26 34.15 -9.00
CA ASP A 48 15.70 35.30 -9.78
C ASP A 48 15.77 36.53 -8.85
N VAL A 49 16.97 36.94 -8.46
CA VAL A 49 17.17 38.13 -7.62
C VAL A 49 17.57 39.32 -8.48
N THR A 50 16.86 40.43 -8.32
CA THR A 50 17.13 41.68 -9.02
C THR A 50 17.51 42.77 -8.03
N ASN A 51 18.53 43.57 -8.37
CA ASN A 51 18.80 44.83 -7.69
C ASN A 51 17.97 45.95 -8.33
N ASP A 52 16.86 46.29 -7.70
CA ASP A 52 15.94 47.33 -8.15
C ASP A 52 16.34 48.74 -7.66
N GLY A 53 17.42 48.84 -6.87
CA GLY A 53 17.94 50.10 -6.35
C GLY A 53 18.89 50.84 -7.30
N ASP A 54 19.43 51.96 -6.81
CA ASP A 54 20.32 52.86 -7.55
C ASP A 54 21.82 52.60 -7.30
N VAL A 55 22.15 51.67 -6.39
CA VAL A 55 23.52 51.37 -5.98
C VAL A 55 23.82 49.88 -6.07
N THR A 56 25.07 49.52 -6.30
CA THR A 56 25.50 48.12 -6.28
C THR A 56 25.27 47.51 -4.89
N VAL A 57 24.63 46.34 -4.86
CA VAL A 57 24.52 45.51 -3.65
C VAL A 57 25.56 44.41 -3.76
N THR A 58 26.45 44.34 -2.77
CA THR A 58 27.55 43.37 -2.75
C THR A 58 27.19 42.17 -1.90
N GLY A 59 27.80 41.04 -2.22
CA GLY A 59 27.69 39.81 -1.43
C GLY A 59 26.27 39.24 -1.38
N VAL A 60 25.53 39.27 -2.50
CA VAL A 60 24.15 38.79 -2.58
C VAL A 60 24.10 37.26 -2.47
N ILE A 61 23.28 36.76 -1.55
CA ILE A 61 23.02 35.34 -1.30
C ILE A 61 21.51 35.06 -1.16
N ILE A 62 21.12 33.80 -1.38
CA ILE A 62 19.78 33.29 -1.07
C ILE A 62 19.76 32.75 0.36
N ASN A 63 18.71 33.11 1.10
CA ASN A 63 18.40 32.57 2.42
C ASN A 63 17.07 31.84 2.32
N GLU A 64 17.07 30.60 2.78
CA GLU A 64 15.84 29.81 2.92
C GLU A 64 15.13 30.24 4.21
N ASP A 65 13.85 30.58 4.09
CA ASP A 65 13.07 31.13 5.19
C ASP A 65 12.19 30.06 5.84
N GLN A 66 11.15 29.58 5.15
CA GLN A 66 10.31 28.45 5.55
C GLN A 66 10.38 27.35 4.50
N PHE A 67 10.45 26.10 4.96
CA PHE A 67 10.37 24.93 4.10
C PHE A 67 9.70 23.81 4.88
N ASP A 68 8.68 23.18 4.29
CA ASP A 68 7.89 22.14 4.97
C ASP A 68 8.68 20.84 5.19
N LEU A 69 9.67 20.57 4.33
CA LEU A 69 10.45 19.35 4.38
C LEU A 69 11.76 19.51 5.19
N PRO A 70 12.27 18.42 5.78
CA PRO A 70 13.47 18.47 6.59
C PRO A 70 14.73 18.66 5.73
N GLY A 71 15.67 19.45 6.23
CA GLY A 71 17.00 19.61 5.64
C GLY A 71 17.08 20.74 4.61
N PRO A 72 18.30 21.10 4.17
CA PRO A 72 18.51 22.29 3.35
C PRO A 72 18.36 21.99 1.85
N ILE A 73 17.91 22.99 1.08
CA ILE A 73 17.98 22.96 -0.38
C ILE A 73 19.40 23.34 -0.82
N VAL A 74 19.95 22.57 -1.78
CA VAL A 74 21.31 22.83 -2.29
C VAL A 74 21.28 23.93 -3.35
N ILE A 75 21.66 25.16 -2.97
CA ILE A 75 21.66 26.33 -3.85
C ILE A 75 22.92 26.41 -4.74
N THR A 76 22.74 26.73 -6.03
CA THR A 76 23.78 26.86 -7.06
C THR A 76 23.54 28.12 -7.92
N PRO A 77 24.57 28.90 -8.32
CA PRO A 77 25.98 28.74 -8.01
C PRO A 77 26.30 29.01 -6.52
N PRO A 78 27.33 28.36 -5.96
CA PRO A 78 27.75 28.64 -4.59
C PRO A 78 28.50 29.98 -4.51
N GLY A 79 28.34 30.66 -3.37
CA GLY A 79 29.02 31.93 -3.11
C GLY A 79 28.13 33.14 -3.33
N ASP A 80 28.70 34.29 -3.00
CA ASP A 80 28.03 35.57 -3.05
C ASP A 80 28.30 36.30 -4.37
N ILE A 81 27.32 37.05 -4.87
CA ILE A 81 27.39 37.75 -6.16
C ILE A 81 27.09 39.23 -5.93
N ASP A 82 27.89 40.11 -6.55
CA ASP A 82 27.60 41.55 -6.54
C ASP A 82 26.63 41.88 -7.67
N LEU A 83 25.53 42.57 -7.36
CA LEU A 83 24.52 43.00 -8.34
C LEU A 83 24.58 44.51 -8.54
N SER A 84 24.89 44.93 -9.75
CA SER A 84 24.76 46.33 -10.18
C SER A 84 23.29 46.76 -10.27
N PRO A 85 22.97 48.07 -10.27
CA PRO A 85 21.61 48.54 -10.49
C PRO A 85 20.98 47.95 -11.77
N GLY A 86 19.81 47.33 -11.63
CA GLY A 86 19.07 46.65 -12.69
C GLY A 86 19.65 45.29 -13.13
N GLU A 87 20.70 44.80 -12.48
CA GLU A 87 21.25 43.47 -12.72
C GLU A 87 20.39 42.40 -12.03
N MET A 88 20.19 41.28 -12.74
CA MET A 88 19.49 40.11 -12.24
C MET A 88 20.43 38.91 -12.30
N GLN A 89 20.40 38.09 -11.25
CA GLN A 89 21.07 36.81 -11.19
C GLN A 89 20.08 35.72 -10.81
N GLN A 90 20.20 34.58 -11.50
CA GLN A 90 19.44 33.38 -11.21
C GLN A 90 20.27 32.40 -10.37
N TRP A 91 19.69 31.88 -9.29
CA TRP A 91 20.15 30.69 -8.59
C TRP A 91 19.15 29.55 -8.81
N THR A 92 19.63 28.33 -8.68
CA THR A 92 18.82 27.11 -8.69
C THR A 92 19.00 26.34 -7.40
N GLY A 93 17.97 25.64 -6.95
CA GLY A 93 18.01 24.75 -5.80
C GLY A 93 17.35 23.43 -6.12
N THR A 94 17.88 22.32 -5.61
CA THR A 94 17.25 21.00 -5.77
C THR A 94 17.14 20.33 -4.41
N TYR A 95 15.98 19.73 -4.16
CA TYR A 95 15.70 18.85 -3.03
C TYR A 95 15.33 17.46 -3.54
N THR A 96 15.90 16.39 -2.98
CA THR A 96 15.56 15.02 -3.36
C THR A 96 14.61 14.42 -2.32
N LEU A 97 13.44 13.99 -2.77
CA LEU A 97 12.40 13.41 -1.93
C LEU A 97 12.83 12.04 -1.38
N THR A 98 12.52 11.83 -0.10
CA THR A 98 12.53 10.53 0.57
C THR A 98 11.10 10.03 0.78
N GLN A 99 10.92 8.75 1.11
CA GLN A 99 9.58 8.23 1.43
C GLN A 99 8.94 8.96 2.62
N ALA A 100 9.75 9.35 3.61
CA ALA A 100 9.24 10.09 4.76
C ALA A 100 8.71 11.48 4.38
N ASP A 101 9.29 12.11 3.35
CA ASP A 101 8.82 13.39 2.82
C ASP A 101 7.48 13.21 2.11
N ILE A 102 7.38 12.20 1.24
CA ILE A 102 6.14 11.84 0.51
C ILE A 102 5.01 11.53 1.50
N ASP A 103 5.27 10.69 2.50
CA ASP A 103 4.27 10.32 3.52
C ASP A 103 3.84 11.54 4.37
N ALA A 104 4.79 12.44 4.70
CA ALA A 104 4.50 13.64 5.48
C ALA A 104 3.69 14.67 4.69
N THR A 105 4.03 14.89 3.40
CA THR A 105 3.28 15.78 2.51
C THR A 105 1.89 15.24 2.22
N PHE A 106 1.73 13.93 2.05
CA PHE A 106 0.40 13.32 1.94
C PHE A 106 -0.45 13.55 3.20
N ALA A 107 0.18 13.46 4.39
CA ALA A 107 -0.50 13.67 5.66
C ALA A 107 -0.85 15.14 5.95
N SER A 108 -0.32 16.11 5.17
CA SER A 108 -0.67 17.54 5.24
C SER A 108 -1.77 17.88 4.23
N ASP A 109 -1.59 18.93 3.44
CA ASP A 109 -2.45 19.41 2.36
C ASP A 109 -2.09 18.86 0.98
N GLY A 110 -1.00 18.09 0.86
CA GLY A 110 -0.51 17.54 -0.41
C GLY A 110 0.42 18.48 -1.19
N ASP A 111 0.73 19.64 -0.62
CA ASP A 111 1.60 20.65 -1.22
C ASP A 111 2.93 20.74 -0.46
N VAL A 112 3.99 21.14 -1.15
CA VAL A 112 5.27 21.48 -0.53
C VAL A 112 5.53 22.97 -0.68
N ASP A 113 5.43 23.70 0.43
CA ASP A 113 5.73 25.12 0.47
C ASP A 113 7.20 25.38 0.79
N ASN A 114 7.77 26.34 0.07
CA ASN A 114 9.10 26.85 0.30
C ASN A 114 9.16 28.35 0.06
N SER A 115 9.77 29.09 0.97
CA SER A 115 9.95 30.52 0.88
C SER A 115 11.41 30.93 1.06
N ALA A 116 11.79 32.01 0.39
CA ALA A 116 13.15 32.52 0.44
C ALA A 116 13.23 34.03 0.29
N SER A 117 14.33 34.58 0.80
CA SER A 117 14.71 35.98 0.68
C SER A 117 16.16 36.11 0.24
N ALA A 118 16.48 37.21 -0.42
CA ALA A 118 17.84 37.54 -0.79
C ALA A 118 18.42 38.59 0.18
N THR A 119 19.68 38.41 0.59
CA THR A 119 20.40 39.40 1.41
C THR A 119 21.70 39.82 0.76
N GLY A 120 22.14 41.05 1.03
CA GLY A 120 23.41 41.60 0.59
C GLY A 120 23.80 42.86 1.38
N THR A 121 24.78 43.62 0.92
CA THR A 121 25.28 44.82 1.59
C THR A 121 25.42 46.01 0.63
N ASP A 122 24.91 47.17 1.01
CA ASP A 122 25.04 48.42 0.25
C ASP A 122 26.47 49.03 0.32
N PRO A 123 26.82 50.06 -0.49
CA PRO A 123 28.16 50.65 -0.46
C PRO A 123 28.52 51.37 0.86
N ALA A 124 27.55 51.67 1.71
CA ALA A 124 27.77 52.23 3.04
C ALA A 124 27.97 51.16 4.12
N GLY A 125 27.85 49.87 3.75
CA GLY A 125 27.99 48.74 4.66
C GLY A 125 26.69 48.34 5.37
N ASN A 126 25.53 48.86 4.96
CA ASN A 126 24.24 48.48 5.56
C ASN A 126 23.69 47.21 4.89
N PRO A 127 23.07 46.30 5.65
CA PRO A 127 22.42 45.13 5.08
C PRO A 127 21.20 45.52 4.25
N VAL A 128 20.99 44.78 3.17
CA VAL A 128 19.83 44.86 2.28
C VAL A 128 19.16 43.49 2.28
N THR A 129 17.83 43.46 2.39
CA THR A 129 17.04 42.23 2.39
C THR A 129 15.83 42.43 1.49
N SER A 130 15.58 41.49 0.59
CA SER A 130 14.35 41.49 -0.22
C SER A 130 13.13 41.17 0.66
N THR A 131 11.93 41.43 0.15
CA THR A 131 10.77 40.70 0.66
C THR A 131 10.94 39.22 0.37
N GLU A 132 10.37 38.38 1.23
CA GLU A 132 10.25 36.94 1.01
C GLU A 132 9.32 36.67 -0.19
N ASP A 133 9.65 35.66 -0.98
CA ASP A 133 8.77 35.11 -2.02
C ASP A 133 8.58 33.61 -1.84
N GLN A 134 7.40 33.10 -2.18
CA GLN A 134 6.97 31.73 -1.88
C GLN A 134 6.73 30.92 -3.15
N ALA A 135 7.05 29.63 -3.11
CA ALA A 135 6.68 28.65 -4.10
C ALA A 135 5.96 27.48 -3.43
N GLU A 136 4.82 27.12 -3.98
CA GLU A 136 3.96 26.00 -3.60
C GLU A 136 4.05 24.95 -4.71
N ILE A 137 4.45 23.72 -4.35
CA ILE A 137 4.56 22.61 -5.30
C ILE A 137 3.53 21.55 -4.96
N PRO A 138 2.45 21.41 -5.75
CA PRO A 138 1.47 20.37 -5.53
C PRO A 138 2.02 19.00 -5.94
N LEU A 139 1.87 18.01 -5.06
CA LEU A 139 2.11 16.61 -5.37
C LEU A 139 0.77 15.89 -5.58
N THR A 140 0.78 14.87 -6.43
CA THR A 140 -0.39 14.02 -6.68
C THR A 140 -0.03 12.61 -6.24
N PHE A 141 -0.91 11.98 -5.46
CA PHE A 141 -0.65 10.71 -4.81
C PHE A 141 -1.69 9.67 -5.24
N GLU A 142 -1.25 8.43 -5.41
CA GLU A 142 -2.08 7.24 -5.50
C GLU A 142 -2.01 6.45 -4.18
N VAL A 143 -3.16 6.01 -3.68
CA VAL A 143 -3.28 5.16 -2.48
C VAL A 143 -4.01 3.89 -2.90
N LEU A 144 -3.28 2.78 -2.95
CA LEU A 144 -3.81 1.53 -3.48
C LEU A 144 -3.20 0.32 -2.78
N LEU A 145 -4.07 -0.55 -2.27
CA LEU A 145 -3.71 -1.92 -1.89
C LEU A 145 -4.35 -2.89 -2.88
N SER A 146 -3.61 -3.91 -3.28
CA SER A 146 -4.12 -5.06 -4.01
C SER A 146 -3.90 -6.34 -3.22
N ILE A 147 -4.76 -7.33 -3.46
CA ILE A 147 -4.63 -8.68 -2.90
C ILE A 147 -4.79 -9.68 -4.04
N VAL A 148 -3.94 -10.70 -4.05
CA VAL A 148 -4.10 -11.88 -4.88
C VAL A 148 -4.27 -13.08 -3.96
N LYS A 149 -5.41 -13.75 -4.10
CA LYS A 149 -5.78 -14.91 -3.31
C LYS A 149 -5.74 -16.17 -4.16
N ALA A 150 -5.13 -17.22 -3.63
CA ALA A 150 -5.20 -18.56 -4.21
C ALA A 150 -5.58 -19.59 -3.14
N GLY A 151 -6.19 -20.69 -3.57
CA GLY A 151 -6.60 -21.80 -2.73
C GLY A 151 -6.29 -23.13 -3.40
N LEU A 152 -5.99 -24.14 -2.59
CA LEU A 152 -5.77 -25.52 -3.05
C LEU A 152 -6.23 -26.51 -1.98
N TYR A 153 -6.82 -27.62 -2.43
CA TYR A 153 -7.08 -28.79 -1.60
C TYR A 153 -5.81 -29.66 -1.45
N THR A 154 -5.55 -30.09 -0.21
CA THR A 154 -4.44 -30.95 0.17
C THR A 154 -4.99 -32.23 0.81
N ASP A 155 -4.76 -33.37 0.13
CA ASP A 155 -4.99 -34.73 0.65
C ASP A 155 -3.91 -35.07 1.70
N VAL A 156 -4.30 -35.03 2.96
CA VAL A 156 -3.45 -35.28 4.12
C VAL A 156 -3.43 -36.77 4.41
N GLY A 157 -2.64 -37.50 3.62
CA GLY A 157 -2.49 -38.95 3.80
C GLY A 157 -2.27 -39.69 2.50
N GLY A 158 -2.72 -39.10 1.39
CA GLY A 158 -2.74 -39.73 0.08
C GLY A 158 -3.80 -40.83 -0.01
N ASP A 159 -4.86 -40.74 0.78
CA ASP A 159 -5.93 -41.73 0.90
C ASP A 159 -7.29 -41.22 0.39
N GLY A 160 -7.29 -40.12 -0.37
CA GLY A 160 -8.48 -39.52 -0.96
C GLY A 160 -9.16 -38.54 -0.02
N LEU A 161 -10.30 -38.00 -0.46
CA LEU A 161 -11.03 -36.96 0.28
C LEU A 161 -11.58 -37.49 1.60
N ASN A 162 -11.03 -37.03 2.72
CA ASN A 162 -11.45 -37.49 4.04
C ASN A 162 -11.38 -36.38 5.12
N PRO A 163 -12.02 -36.60 6.28
CA PRO A 163 -11.89 -35.67 7.40
C PRO A 163 -10.46 -35.61 7.92
N GLY A 164 -9.90 -34.39 8.00
CA GLY A 164 -8.50 -34.15 8.35
C GLY A 164 -7.68 -33.58 7.20
N ASP A 165 -8.15 -33.69 5.97
CA ASP A 165 -7.63 -32.97 4.82
C ASP A 165 -7.71 -31.45 5.00
N THR A 166 -6.93 -30.71 4.21
CA THR A 166 -6.87 -29.26 4.33
C THR A 166 -7.19 -28.51 3.05
N LEU A 167 -7.75 -27.31 3.23
CA LEU A 167 -7.77 -26.26 2.22
C LEU A 167 -6.69 -25.25 2.61
N ASP A 168 -5.69 -25.10 1.76
CA ASP A 168 -4.55 -24.19 1.98
C ASP A 168 -4.68 -22.98 1.07
N TYR A 169 -4.56 -21.80 1.65
CA TYR A 169 -4.70 -20.51 0.99
C TYR A 169 -3.42 -19.69 1.06
N THR A 170 -3.16 -18.92 0.01
CA THR A 170 -2.15 -17.85 -0.01
C THR A 170 -2.82 -16.52 -0.29
N PHE A 171 -2.32 -15.47 0.35
CA PHE A 171 -2.79 -14.09 0.19
C PHE A 171 -1.56 -13.21 -0.03
N ASP A 172 -1.33 -12.77 -1.26
CA ASP A 172 -0.25 -11.84 -1.60
C ASP A 172 -0.83 -10.43 -1.64
N VAL A 173 -0.52 -9.59 -0.64
CA VAL A 173 -0.96 -8.19 -0.60
C VAL A 173 0.18 -7.29 -1.03
N THR A 174 -0.09 -6.38 -1.96
CA THR A 174 0.88 -5.41 -2.46
C THR A 174 0.38 -3.99 -2.19
N ASN A 175 1.27 -3.10 -1.77
CA ASN A 175 1.03 -1.66 -1.81
C ASN A 175 1.43 -1.13 -3.18
N ASP A 176 0.43 -0.87 -4.03
CA ASP A 176 0.61 -0.37 -5.39
C ASP A 176 0.52 1.17 -5.46
N GLY A 177 0.40 1.86 -4.31
CA GLY A 177 0.36 3.32 -4.22
C GLY A 177 1.72 3.98 -3.92
N ASP A 178 1.70 5.30 -3.74
CA ASP A 178 2.90 6.15 -3.56
C ASP A 178 3.26 6.39 -2.08
N VAL A 179 2.37 6.01 -1.15
CA VAL A 179 2.53 6.25 0.29
C VAL A 179 2.62 4.96 1.08
N THR A 180 3.30 5.00 2.23
CA THR A 180 3.36 3.86 3.14
C THR A 180 1.96 3.55 3.71
N VAL A 181 1.51 2.31 3.59
CA VAL A 181 0.28 1.83 4.24
C VAL A 181 0.65 1.03 5.47
N THR A 182 0.20 1.51 6.63
CA THR A 182 0.51 0.89 7.93
C THR A 182 -0.58 -0.05 8.39
N GLY A 183 -0.24 -0.99 9.27
CA GLY A 183 -1.22 -1.82 9.95
C GLY A 183 -1.96 -2.80 9.02
N VAL A 184 -1.30 -3.28 7.95
CA VAL A 184 -1.92 -4.13 6.92
C VAL A 184 -2.26 -5.51 7.48
N ILE A 185 -3.52 -5.91 7.33
CA ILE A 185 -4.06 -7.22 7.74
C ILE A 185 -4.95 -7.81 6.65
N ILE A 186 -5.13 -9.14 6.69
CA ILE A 186 -6.13 -9.87 5.90
C ILE A 186 -7.46 -9.90 6.64
N ASN A 187 -8.55 -9.61 5.94
CA ASN A 187 -9.92 -9.81 6.39
C ASN A 187 -10.57 -10.89 5.55
N GLU A 188 -11.07 -11.94 6.21
CA GLU A 188 -11.95 -12.91 5.55
C GLU A 188 -13.32 -12.26 5.29
N ASP A 189 -13.81 -12.39 4.06
CA ASP A 189 -15.10 -11.86 3.64
C ASP A 189 -16.15 -12.98 3.58
N GLN A 190 -16.31 -13.66 2.45
CA GLN A 190 -17.21 -14.81 2.31
C GLN A 190 -16.45 -16.14 2.42
N PHE A 191 -17.05 -17.10 3.11
CA PHE A 191 -16.55 -18.47 3.15
C PHE A 191 -17.73 -19.43 3.24
N ASP A 192 -17.77 -20.43 2.36
CA ASP A 192 -18.87 -21.40 2.32
C ASP A 192 -18.88 -22.35 3.53
N LEU A 193 -17.72 -22.58 4.13
CA LEU A 193 -17.55 -23.48 5.27
C LEU A 193 -17.60 -22.75 6.60
N PRO A 194 -18.03 -23.42 7.68
CA PRO A 194 -18.15 -22.80 8.99
C PRO A 194 -16.78 -22.61 9.65
N GLY A 195 -16.63 -21.48 10.35
CA GLY A 195 -15.45 -21.21 11.18
C GLY A 195 -14.36 -20.43 10.46
N PRO A 196 -13.35 -19.93 11.21
CA PRO A 196 -12.33 -19.05 10.65
C PRO A 196 -11.18 -19.82 9.99
N ILE A 197 -10.54 -19.20 9.00
CA ILE A 197 -9.24 -19.63 8.49
C ILE A 197 -8.14 -19.05 9.38
N VAL A 198 -7.17 -19.89 9.78
CA VAL A 198 -6.05 -19.42 10.63
C VAL A 198 -4.98 -18.77 9.76
N ILE A 199 -4.92 -17.43 9.75
CA ILE A 199 -3.96 -16.65 8.97
C ILE A 199 -2.58 -16.54 9.67
N THR A 200 -1.51 -16.70 8.90
CA THR A 200 -0.09 -16.66 9.33
C THR A 200 0.76 -15.88 8.31
N PRO A 201 1.75 -15.06 8.73
CA PRO A 201 2.10 -14.72 10.11
C PRO A 201 1.00 -13.90 10.81
N PRO A 202 0.86 -14.03 12.14
CA PRO A 202 -0.08 -13.21 12.89
C PRO A 202 0.44 -11.77 13.03
N GLY A 203 -0.48 -10.82 13.13
CA GLY A 203 -0.18 -9.41 13.34
C GLY A 203 -0.32 -8.60 12.06
N ASP A 204 -0.15 -7.31 12.21
CA ASP A 204 -0.15 -6.33 11.15
C ASP A 204 1.28 -6.06 10.64
N ILE A 205 1.37 -5.63 9.39
CA ILE A 205 2.64 -5.29 8.72
C ILE A 205 2.47 -3.94 8.02
N ASP A 206 3.51 -3.12 8.04
CA ASP A 206 3.55 -1.89 7.25
C ASP A 206 4.16 -2.21 5.88
N LEU A 207 3.54 -1.70 4.81
CA LEU A 207 4.01 -1.88 3.44
C LEU A 207 4.38 -0.52 2.85
N SER A 208 5.66 -0.35 2.53
CA SER A 208 6.13 0.77 1.71
C SER A 208 5.62 0.60 0.26
N PRO A 209 5.62 1.67 -0.56
CA PRO A 209 5.31 1.57 -1.99
C PRO A 209 6.07 0.45 -2.69
N GLY A 210 5.34 -0.39 -3.43
CA GLY A 210 5.87 -1.54 -4.17
C GLY A 210 6.23 -2.76 -3.30
N GLU A 211 6.11 -2.69 -1.97
CA GLU A 211 6.32 -3.85 -1.11
C GLU A 211 5.13 -4.80 -1.15
N MET A 212 5.43 -6.10 -1.12
CA MET A 212 4.47 -7.18 -1.08
C MET A 212 4.73 -8.08 0.12
N GLN A 213 3.65 -8.49 0.78
CA GLN A 213 3.68 -9.47 1.86
C GLN A 213 2.73 -10.64 1.55
N GLN A 214 3.23 -11.85 1.78
CA GLN A 214 2.46 -13.07 1.67
C GLN A 214 1.96 -13.53 3.04
N TRP A 215 0.67 -13.81 3.16
CA TRP A 215 0.08 -14.57 4.26
C TRP A 215 -0.38 -15.94 3.75
N THR A 216 -0.48 -16.89 4.66
CA THR A 216 -1.03 -18.23 4.41
C THR A 216 -2.17 -18.50 5.37
N GLY A 217 -3.18 -19.23 4.92
CA GLY A 217 -4.29 -19.70 5.74
C GLY A 217 -4.54 -21.19 5.52
N THR A 218 -4.90 -21.91 6.58
CA THR A 218 -5.27 -23.33 6.48
C THR A 218 -6.60 -23.57 7.16
N TYR A 219 -7.48 -24.32 6.49
CA TYR A 219 -8.74 -24.84 7.01
C TYR A 219 -8.72 -26.37 6.99
N THR A 220 -9.07 -27.04 8.08
CA THR A 220 -9.14 -28.51 8.14
C THR A 220 -10.57 -28.97 7.94
N LEU A 221 -10.79 -29.80 6.92
CA LEU A 221 -12.09 -30.34 6.57
C LEU A 221 -12.61 -31.33 7.61
N THR A 222 -13.89 -31.19 7.95
CA THR A 222 -14.66 -32.17 8.70
C THR A 222 -15.59 -32.94 7.77
N GLN A 223 -16.14 -34.07 8.24
CA GLN A 223 -17.14 -34.81 7.46
C GLN A 223 -18.37 -33.95 7.12
N ALA A 224 -18.78 -33.05 8.01
CA ALA A 224 -19.92 -32.18 7.77
C ALA A 224 -19.64 -31.20 6.62
N ASP A 225 -18.39 -30.76 6.47
CA ASP A 225 -17.97 -29.87 5.39
C ASP A 225 -18.01 -30.63 4.06
N ILE A 226 -17.41 -31.83 4.00
CA ILE A 226 -17.44 -32.71 2.82
C ILE A 226 -18.87 -32.99 2.38
N ASP A 227 -19.75 -33.37 3.31
CA ASP A 227 -21.16 -33.65 3.01
C ASP A 227 -21.92 -32.40 2.53
N ALA A 228 -21.61 -31.22 3.11
CA ALA A 228 -22.23 -29.95 2.72
C ALA A 228 -21.79 -29.49 1.32
N THR A 229 -20.49 -29.58 1.02
CA THR A 229 -19.93 -29.25 -0.30
C THR A 229 -20.44 -30.22 -1.37
N PHE A 230 -20.55 -31.52 -1.06
CA PHE A 230 -21.18 -32.46 -2.00
C PHE A 230 -22.65 -32.10 -2.30
N ALA A 231 -23.36 -31.54 -1.32
CA ALA A 231 -24.75 -31.14 -1.47
C ALA A 231 -24.94 -29.79 -2.19
N SER A 232 -23.86 -29.02 -2.41
CA SER A 232 -23.85 -27.78 -3.21
C SER A 232 -23.47 -28.07 -4.67
N ASP A 233 -22.55 -27.30 -5.23
CA ASP A 233 -21.95 -27.44 -6.56
C ASP A 233 -20.66 -28.31 -6.58
N GLY A 234 -20.14 -28.67 -5.41
CA GLY A 234 -18.90 -29.44 -5.26
C GLY A 234 -17.65 -28.59 -5.11
N ASP A 235 -17.81 -27.26 -5.05
CA ASP A 235 -16.72 -26.30 -4.91
C ASP A 235 -16.75 -25.64 -3.53
N VAL A 236 -15.60 -25.18 -3.05
CA VAL A 236 -15.48 -24.36 -1.84
C VAL A 236 -14.99 -22.98 -2.22
N ASP A 237 -15.87 -21.98 -2.08
CA ASP A 237 -15.51 -20.58 -2.30
C ASP A 237 -15.04 -19.91 -1.02
N ASN A 238 -13.95 -19.14 -1.14
CA ASN A 238 -13.49 -18.23 -0.11
C ASN A 238 -12.99 -16.92 -0.72
N SER A 239 -13.42 -15.81 -0.15
CA SER A 239 -13.00 -14.47 -0.55
C SER A 239 -12.40 -13.69 0.61
N ALA A 240 -11.50 -12.78 0.29
CA ALA A 240 -10.84 -11.94 1.27
C ALA A 240 -10.43 -10.59 0.68
N SER A 241 -10.25 -9.63 1.57
CA SER A 241 -9.71 -8.30 1.30
C SER A 241 -8.56 -8.01 2.26
N ALA A 242 -7.74 -7.02 1.92
CA ALA A 242 -6.72 -6.49 2.81
C ALA A 242 -7.11 -5.07 3.25
N THR A 243 -6.81 -4.73 4.51
CA THR A 243 -6.99 -3.37 5.03
C THR A 243 -5.75 -2.86 5.73
N GLY A 244 -5.48 -1.57 5.62
CA GLY A 244 -4.48 -0.84 6.38
C GLY A 244 -4.90 0.61 6.60
N THR A 245 -3.94 1.47 6.95
CA THR A 245 -4.16 2.91 7.16
C THR A 245 -3.08 3.72 6.45
N ASP A 246 -3.48 4.76 5.71
CA ASP A 246 -2.57 5.69 5.04
C ASP A 246 -1.90 6.67 6.04
N PRO A 247 -0.89 7.47 5.63
CA PRO A 247 -0.22 8.40 6.55
C PRO A 247 -1.13 9.50 7.12
N ALA A 248 -2.23 9.83 6.46
CA ALA A 248 -3.23 10.78 6.94
C ALA A 248 -4.21 10.14 7.96
N GLY A 249 -4.10 8.84 8.21
CA GLY A 249 -4.94 8.11 9.15
C GLY A 249 -6.25 7.59 8.56
N ASN A 250 -6.44 7.63 7.24
CA ASN A 250 -7.63 7.09 6.58
C ASN A 250 -7.45 5.58 6.31
N PRO A 251 -8.53 4.79 6.41
CA PRO A 251 -8.48 3.38 6.08
C PRO A 251 -8.27 3.18 4.57
N VAL A 252 -7.41 2.23 4.23
CA VAL A 252 -7.20 1.74 2.86
C VAL A 252 -7.69 0.31 2.80
N THR A 253 -8.52 -0.02 1.80
CA THR A 253 -9.07 -1.36 1.59
C THR A 253 -8.81 -1.79 0.16
N SER A 254 -8.27 -2.99 -0.04
CA SER A 254 -8.16 -3.58 -1.38
C SER A 254 -9.53 -3.95 -1.93
N THR A 255 -9.64 -4.14 -3.23
CA THR A 255 -10.75 -4.94 -3.76
C THR A 255 -10.65 -6.36 -3.20
N GLU A 256 -11.80 -6.99 -2.99
CA GLU A 256 -11.89 -8.40 -2.62
C GLU A 256 -11.38 -9.29 -3.77
N ASP A 257 -10.70 -10.38 -3.43
CA ASP A 257 -10.33 -11.45 -4.36
C ASP A 257 -10.84 -12.81 -3.86
N GLN A 258 -11.17 -13.71 -4.79
CA GLN A 258 -11.83 -14.99 -4.51
C GLN A 258 -10.98 -16.18 -4.97
N ALA A 259 -10.95 -17.24 -4.16
CA ALA A 259 -10.50 -18.56 -4.55
C ALA A 259 -11.66 -19.55 -4.55
N GLU A 260 -11.73 -20.37 -5.59
CA GLU A 260 -12.69 -21.46 -5.78
C GLU A 260 -11.90 -22.78 -5.78
N ILE A 261 -12.20 -23.68 -4.84
CA ILE A 261 -11.50 -24.96 -4.71
C ILE A 261 -12.45 -26.12 -5.05
N PRO A 262 -12.30 -26.77 -6.21
CA PRO A 262 -13.12 -27.92 -6.55
C PRO A 262 -12.71 -29.15 -5.74
N LEU A 263 -13.69 -29.83 -5.14
CA LEU A 263 -13.52 -31.13 -4.51
C LEU A 263 -14.03 -32.25 -5.42
N THR A 264 -13.30 -33.35 -5.47
CA THR A 264 -13.72 -34.55 -6.22
C THR A 264 -14.18 -35.63 -5.26
N PHE A 265 -15.40 -36.12 -5.46
CA PHE A 265 -16.06 -37.06 -4.56
C PHE A 265 -16.19 -38.46 -5.18
N GLU A 266 -15.91 -39.48 -4.38
CA GLU A 266 -16.26 -40.88 -4.63
C GLU A 266 -17.50 -41.27 -3.82
N VAL A 267 -18.55 -41.75 -4.49
CA VAL A 267 -19.77 -42.26 -3.82
C VAL A 267 -19.89 -43.75 -4.10
N LEU A 268 -19.63 -44.56 -3.08
CA LEU A 268 -19.52 -46.01 -3.23
C LEU A 268 -20.10 -46.76 -2.03
N LEU A 269 -20.98 -47.72 -2.28
CA LEU A 269 -21.44 -48.71 -1.31
C LEU A 269 -21.00 -50.11 -1.76
N SER A 270 -20.49 -50.90 -0.82
CA SER A 270 -20.33 -52.33 -1.00
C SER A 270 -21.25 -53.12 -0.07
N ILE A 271 -21.60 -54.33 -0.47
CA ILE A 271 -22.43 -55.24 0.32
C ILE A 271 -21.85 -56.66 0.25
N VAL A 272 -21.73 -57.30 1.41
CA VAL A 272 -21.36 -58.70 1.54
C VAL A 272 -22.55 -59.47 2.09
N LYS A 273 -23.03 -60.46 1.33
CA LYS A 273 -24.09 -61.40 1.74
C LYS A 273 -23.45 -62.74 2.15
N ALA A 274 -23.73 -63.19 3.36
CA ALA A 274 -23.32 -64.50 3.85
C ALA A 274 -24.54 -65.30 4.30
N GLY A 275 -24.52 -66.62 4.06
CA GLY A 275 -25.59 -67.54 4.46
C GLY A 275 -25.04 -68.67 5.35
N LEU A 276 -25.72 -68.97 6.45
CA LEU A 276 -25.40 -70.06 7.36
C LEU A 276 -26.56 -71.07 7.37
N TYR A 277 -26.25 -72.30 6.97
CA TYR A 277 -27.19 -73.42 7.04
C TYR A 277 -27.18 -74.03 8.44
N THR A 278 -28.37 -74.25 9.00
CA THR A 278 -28.58 -74.94 10.27
C THR A 278 -29.39 -76.21 10.05
N ASP A 279 -28.75 -77.37 10.29
CA ASP A 279 -29.37 -78.70 10.31
C ASP A 279 -30.15 -78.89 11.61
N VAL A 280 -31.47 -78.79 11.53
CA VAL A 280 -32.37 -78.90 12.67
C VAL A 280 -32.69 -80.38 12.92
N GLY A 281 -31.81 -81.04 13.67
CA GLY A 281 -31.98 -82.46 14.04
C GLY A 281 -30.74 -83.29 13.84
N GLY A 282 -29.77 -82.80 13.05
CA GLY A 282 -28.51 -83.49 12.77
C GLY A 282 -28.67 -84.67 11.81
N ASP A 283 -29.74 -84.69 11.01
CA ASP A 283 -30.06 -85.75 10.07
C ASP A 283 -29.77 -85.37 8.60
N GLY A 284 -29.06 -84.26 8.39
CA GLY A 284 -28.68 -83.73 7.09
C GLY A 284 -29.79 -82.89 6.46
N LEU A 285 -29.49 -82.30 5.29
CA LEU A 285 -30.38 -81.35 4.61
C LEU A 285 -31.78 -81.93 4.35
N ASN A 286 -32.77 -81.48 5.12
CA ASN A 286 -34.14 -81.98 5.06
C ASN A 286 -35.18 -80.84 5.23
N PRO A 287 -36.48 -81.12 4.99
CA PRO A 287 -37.54 -80.16 5.28
C PRO A 287 -37.64 -79.89 6.79
N GLY A 288 -37.33 -78.66 7.20
CA GLY A 288 -37.30 -78.26 8.62
C GLY A 288 -36.07 -77.42 8.98
N ASP A 289 -35.01 -77.54 8.18
CA ASP A 289 -33.78 -76.76 8.31
C ASP A 289 -33.96 -75.27 7.99
N THR A 290 -33.07 -74.45 8.54
CA THR A 290 -33.05 -73.00 8.30
C THR A 290 -31.78 -72.55 7.60
N LEU A 291 -31.90 -71.45 6.85
CA LEU A 291 -30.78 -70.73 6.24
C LEU A 291 -30.85 -69.29 6.72
N ASP A 292 -29.89 -68.91 7.55
CA ASP A 292 -29.80 -67.56 8.11
C ASP A 292 -28.87 -66.72 7.25
N TYR A 293 -29.29 -65.52 6.88
CA TYR A 293 -28.47 -64.60 6.09
C TYR A 293 -28.03 -63.40 6.93
N THR A 294 -26.78 -63.00 6.76
CA THR A 294 -26.25 -61.72 7.24
C THR A 294 -25.82 -60.87 6.06
N PHE A 295 -26.05 -59.57 6.16
CA PHE A 295 -25.66 -58.58 5.17
C PHE A 295 -24.82 -57.52 5.87
N ASP A 296 -23.59 -57.35 5.42
CA ASP A 296 -22.71 -56.29 5.86
C ASP A 296 -22.63 -55.27 4.72
N VAL A 297 -23.17 -54.07 4.94
CA VAL A 297 -23.09 -52.96 3.98
C VAL A 297 -22.02 -51.99 4.48
N THR A 298 -21.11 -51.59 3.60
CA THR A 298 -20.04 -50.65 3.89
C THR A 298 -20.15 -49.45 2.96
N ASN A 299 -19.99 -48.25 3.53
CA ASN A 299 -19.77 -47.04 2.76
C ASN A 299 -18.27 -46.92 2.50
N ASP A 300 -17.88 -47.13 1.25
CA ASP A 300 -16.50 -47.07 0.79
C ASP A 300 -16.18 -45.73 0.10
N GLY A 301 -17.16 -44.80 0.03
CA GLY A 301 -16.98 -43.46 -0.52
C GLY A 301 -16.85 -42.36 0.53
N ASP A 302 -16.65 -41.13 0.05
CA ASP A 302 -16.26 -39.94 0.84
C ASP A 302 -17.45 -39.29 1.56
N VAL A 303 -18.66 -39.50 1.05
CA VAL A 303 -19.87 -38.80 1.48
C VAL A 303 -20.73 -39.70 2.37
N THR A 304 -21.34 -39.13 3.42
CA THR A 304 -22.29 -39.85 4.28
C THR A 304 -23.52 -40.32 3.48
N VAL A 305 -23.70 -41.63 3.36
CA VAL A 305 -24.90 -42.21 2.74
C VAL A 305 -25.98 -42.49 3.79
N THR A 306 -27.19 -41.99 3.58
CA THR A 306 -28.35 -42.23 4.45
C THR A 306 -29.46 -43.00 3.74
N GLY A 307 -30.36 -43.64 4.50
CA GLY A 307 -31.51 -44.34 3.93
C GLY A 307 -31.16 -45.62 3.18
N VAL A 308 -30.06 -46.28 3.53
CA VAL A 308 -29.64 -47.55 2.92
C VAL A 308 -30.72 -48.62 3.13
N ILE A 309 -31.25 -49.17 2.04
CA ILE A 309 -32.23 -50.25 2.03
C ILE A 309 -31.66 -51.42 1.23
N ILE A 310 -31.74 -52.63 1.78
CA ILE A 310 -31.41 -53.87 1.09
C ILE A 310 -32.69 -54.39 0.43
N ASN A 311 -32.71 -54.42 -0.90
CA ASN A 311 -33.78 -55.04 -1.68
C ASN A 311 -33.31 -56.43 -2.16
N GLU A 312 -34.04 -57.46 -1.77
CA GLU A 312 -33.79 -58.83 -2.21
C GLU A 312 -34.82 -59.22 -3.28
N ASP A 313 -34.33 -59.50 -4.48
CA ASP A 313 -35.20 -59.70 -5.65
C ASP A 313 -35.40 -61.17 -6.01
N GLN A 314 -34.57 -62.09 -5.49
CA GLN A 314 -34.62 -63.54 -5.77
C GLN A 314 -34.11 -64.36 -4.55
N PHE A 315 -34.91 -65.32 -4.07
CA PHE A 315 -34.49 -66.37 -3.14
C PHE A 315 -34.25 -67.70 -3.88
#